data_AF-A0A562WGK8-F1
#
_entry.id   AF-A0A562WGK8-F1
#
_cell.length_a   1.000
_cell.length_b   1.000
_cell.length_c   1.000
_cell.angle_alpha   90.00
_cell.angle_beta   90.00
_cell.angle_gamma   90.00
#
_symmetry.space_group_name_H-M   'P 1'
#
loop_
_entity.id
_entity.type
_entity.pdbx_description
1 polymer ?
#
loop_
_entity_poly.entity_id
_entity_poly.type
_entity_poly.pdbx_seq_one_letter_code
_entity_poly.pdbx_strand_id
1 'polypeptide(L)'
;MAVTDPPHDGTDRPESLGECLRRHRQAAKLSLADLAKRVNYSRGYLSKVETGRAPGNLALALRCDQALATGGVLAALARHASPAAPPGGADRAASGRTRPGHAEGGTARDRPLRPGVEAVLPTSVPLPPGLASGVAFMLALDATHGALRRVASADLPPEHRYDAANRALHDAALYVAREQLLVSATVPVVTAGEAAFLRLVAIRDAIRTGAVLAGPEYHAAYHPFAESLWTFRMALRQEFGQEPVTPALLDRIDWSDRERCADCGAVVSH
;
A
#
# COMPACT_ATOMS: atom_id res chain seq x y z
N MET A 1 -3.26 56.09 5.01
CA MET A 1 -2.54 55.06 5.79
C MET A 1 -2.42 53.84 4.90
N ALA A 2 -1.27 53.70 4.23
CA ALA A 2 -0.99 52.56 3.35
C ALA A 2 -0.43 51.42 4.21
N VAL A 3 -1.15 50.29 4.24
CA VAL A 3 -0.59 49.01 4.67
C VAL A 3 0.14 48.44 3.46
N THR A 4 1.46 48.42 3.52
CA THR A 4 2.32 47.72 2.57
C THR A 4 2.31 46.23 2.88
N ASP A 5 1.72 45.45 1.98
CA ASP A 5 1.94 43.99 1.92
C ASP A 5 3.42 43.69 1.59
N PRO A 6 4.00 42.61 2.15
CA PRO A 6 5.35 42.16 1.83
C PRO A 6 5.41 41.50 0.43
N PRO A 7 6.60 41.43 -0.19
CA PRO A 7 6.74 40.88 -1.53
C PRO A 7 6.58 39.35 -1.49
N HIS A 8 5.56 38.83 -2.17
CA HIS A 8 5.48 37.41 -2.53
C HIS A 8 6.45 37.15 -3.69
N ASP A 9 7.66 36.69 -3.36
CA ASP A 9 8.58 36.13 -4.35
C ASP A 9 8.01 34.81 -4.89
N GLY A 10 7.86 34.76 -6.20
CA GLY A 10 7.16 33.70 -6.90
C GLY A 10 8.05 32.49 -7.14
N THR A 11 7.62 31.33 -6.64
CA THR A 11 7.41 30.08 -7.40
C THR A 11 6.82 29.03 -6.47
N ASP A 12 5.51 29.02 -6.27
CA ASP A 12 4.84 27.90 -5.60
C ASP A 12 4.59 26.77 -6.62
N ARG A 13 5.68 26.29 -7.23
CA ARG A 13 5.61 25.09 -8.07
C ARG A 13 5.69 23.90 -7.12
N PRO A 14 4.73 22.95 -7.18
CA PRO A 14 4.74 21.79 -6.29
C PRO A 14 6.09 21.07 -6.36
N GLU A 15 6.69 20.81 -5.18
CA GLU A 15 8.00 20.16 -5.06
C GLU A 15 7.98 18.84 -5.86
N SER A 16 8.91 18.70 -6.79
CA SER A 16 8.99 17.48 -7.60
C SER A 16 9.54 16.32 -6.78
N LEU A 17 9.20 15.09 -7.20
CA LEU A 17 9.73 13.86 -6.60
C LEU A 17 11.27 13.86 -6.49
N GLY A 18 11.96 14.39 -7.51
CA GLY A 18 13.42 14.46 -7.54
C GLY A 18 14.01 15.44 -6.51
N GLU A 19 13.38 16.60 -6.35
CA GLU A 19 13.78 17.63 -5.38
C GLU A 19 13.59 17.12 -3.94
N CYS A 20 12.43 16.53 -3.64
CA CYS A 20 12.13 15.94 -2.34
C CYS A 20 13.08 14.79 -1.99
N LEU A 21 13.37 13.90 -2.96
CA LEU A 21 14.32 12.80 -2.79
C LEU A 21 15.73 13.30 -2.45
N ARG A 22 16.20 14.31 -3.18
CA ARG A 22 17.53 14.90 -2.95
C ARG A 22 17.61 15.53 -1.56
N ARG A 23 16.57 16.26 -1.14
CA ARG A 23 16.49 16.89 0.18
C ARG A 23 16.55 15.87 1.31
N HIS A 24 15.74 14.81 1.25
CA HIS A 24 15.75 13.75 2.26
C HIS A 24 17.04 12.93 2.28
N ARG A 25 17.64 12.66 1.11
CA ARG A 25 18.95 12.00 1.03
C ARG A 25 20.05 12.83 1.71
N GLN A 26 20.07 14.14 1.45
CA GLN A 26 21.04 15.05 2.06
C GLN A 26 20.85 15.18 3.57
N ALA A 27 19.60 15.26 4.05
CA ALA A 27 19.27 15.27 5.47
C ALA A 27 19.74 13.98 6.17
N ALA A 28 19.63 12.83 5.50
CA ALA A 28 20.14 11.55 5.96
C ALA A 28 21.68 11.38 5.84
N LYS A 29 22.41 12.40 5.34
CA LYS A 29 23.86 12.38 5.06
C LYS A 29 24.30 11.21 4.17
N LEU A 30 23.43 10.75 3.28
CA LEU A 30 23.72 9.65 2.38
C LEU A 30 24.29 10.15 1.06
N SER A 31 25.36 9.50 0.59
CA SER A 31 25.80 9.68 -0.78
C SER A 31 24.79 9.05 -1.75
N LEU A 32 24.78 9.52 -3.00
CA LEU A 32 23.91 8.94 -4.03
C LEU A 32 24.27 7.47 -4.33
N ALA A 33 25.52 7.07 -4.09
CA ALA A 33 25.98 5.69 -4.23
C ALA A 33 25.49 4.80 -3.07
N ASP A 34 25.38 5.34 -1.87
CA ASP A 34 24.88 4.60 -0.71
C ASP A 34 23.37 4.40 -0.79
N LEU A 35 22.64 5.44 -1.24
CA LEU A 35 21.22 5.31 -1.51
C LEU A 35 20.95 4.26 -2.60
N ALA A 36 21.70 4.30 -3.71
CA ALA A 36 21.63 3.31 -4.79
C ALA A 36 21.72 1.86 -4.30
N LYS A 37 22.69 1.58 -3.41
CA LYS A 37 22.84 0.26 -2.79
C LYS A 37 21.65 -0.11 -1.93
N ARG A 38 21.14 0.82 -1.12
CA ARG A 38 19.99 0.58 -0.20
C ARG A 38 18.69 0.31 -0.92
N VAL A 39 18.41 1.01 -2.02
CA VAL A 39 17.15 0.85 -2.78
C VAL A 39 17.25 -0.14 -3.96
N ASN A 40 18.44 -0.72 -4.18
CA ASN A 40 18.76 -1.62 -5.29
C ASN A 40 18.46 -1.01 -6.67
N TYR A 41 18.90 0.22 -6.90
CA TYR A 41 18.82 0.93 -8.17
C TYR A 41 20.20 1.44 -8.60
N SER A 42 20.39 1.68 -9.89
CA SER A 42 21.65 2.23 -10.38
C SER A 42 21.81 3.71 -9.97
N ARG A 43 23.05 4.09 -9.61
CA ARG A 43 23.42 5.49 -9.33
C ARG A 43 23.02 6.42 -10.49
N GLY A 44 23.20 5.96 -11.73
CA GLY A 44 22.85 6.71 -12.94
C GLY A 44 21.34 6.96 -13.05
N TYR A 45 20.50 6.00 -12.69
CA TYR A 45 19.04 6.17 -12.67
C TYR A 45 18.61 7.15 -11.58
N LEU A 46 19.12 7.00 -10.35
CA LEU A 46 18.80 7.92 -9.25
C LEU A 46 19.23 9.37 -9.54
N SER A 47 20.39 9.55 -10.19
CA SER A 47 20.85 10.89 -10.60
C SER A 47 19.89 11.54 -11.61
N LYS A 48 19.39 10.77 -12.58
CA LYS A 48 18.39 11.25 -13.54
C LYS A 48 17.07 11.62 -12.87
N VAL A 49 16.66 10.87 -11.84
CA VAL A 49 15.43 11.16 -11.08
C VAL A 49 15.61 12.43 -10.22
N GLU A 50 16.72 12.56 -9.47
CA GLU A 50 17.00 13.77 -8.66
C GLU A 50 17.16 15.05 -9.49
N THR A 51 17.51 14.92 -10.78
CA THR A 51 17.68 16.05 -11.71
C THR A 51 16.46 16.28 -12.60
N GLY A 52 15.38 15.52 -12.42
CA GLY A 52 14.16 15.63 -13.22
C GLY A 52 14.29 15.14 -14.68
N ARG A 53 15.40 14.48 -15.03
CA ARG A 53 15.68 13.95 -16.38
C ARG A 53 15.06 12.57 -16.63
N ALA A 54 14.48 11.95 -15.61
CA ALA A 54 13.68 10.74 -15.74
C ALA A 54 12.49 10.81 -14.76
N PRO A 55 11.27 10.39 -15.17
CA PRO A 55 10.15 10.27 -14.26
C PRO A 55 10.47 9.19 -13.23
N GLY A 56 10.40 9.54 -11.94
CA GLY A 56 10.59 8.56 -10.89
C GLY A 56 9.38 7.63 -10.81
N ASN A 57 9.64 6.32 -10.79
CA ASN A 57 8.60 5.30 -10.68
C ASN A 57 8.05 5.24 -9.24
N LEU A 58 6.76 4.96 -9.07
CA LEU A 58 6.12 4.68 -7.78
C LEU A 58 6.86 3.60 -6.97
N ALA A 59 7.35 2.55 -7.64
CA ALA A 59 8.12 1.49 -6.99
C ALA A 59 9.47 2.00 -6.41
N LEU A 60 10.13 2.94 -7.09
CA LEU A 60 11.32 3.60 -6.57
C LEU A 60 10.96 4.46 -5.36
N ALA A 61 9.89 5.25 -5.46
CA ALA A 61 9.44 6.15 -4.41
C ALA A 61 9.12 5.41 -3.10
N LEU A 62 8.40 4.29 -3.17
CA LEU A 62 8.10 3.44 -2.01
C LEU A 62 9.35 2.88 -1.32
N ARG A 63 10.36 2.45 -2.11
CA ARG A 63 11.63 1.96 -1.55
C ARG A 63 12.45 3.08 -0.93
N CYS A 64 12.44 4.27 -1.53
CA CYS A 64 13.07 5.44 -0.94
C CYS A 64 12.36 5.85 0.36
N ASP A 65 11.03 5.75 0.43
CA ASP A 65 10.27 6.03 1.66
C ASP A 65 10.67 5.12 2.82
N GLN A 66 10.88 3.83 2.52
CA GLN A 66 11.38 2.87 3.50
C GLN A 66 12.84 3.14 3.89
N ALA A 67 13.71 3.44 2.91
CA ALA A 67 15.14 3.62 3.15
C ALA A 67 15.52 4.94 3.83
N LEU A 68 14.69 5.98 3.66
CA LEU A 68 14.89 7.32 4.22
C LEU A 68 13.92 7.64 5.37
N ALA A 69 13.05 6.70 5.73
CA ALA A 69 12.01 6.86 6.75
C ALA A 69 11.12 8.10 6.54
N THR A 70 10.77 8.38 5.28
CA THR A 70 10.00 9.59 4.91
C THR A 70 8.49 9.41 4.99
N GLY A 71 8.01 8.31 5.57
CA GLY A 71 6.58 8.15 5.91
C GLY A 71 5.61 8.17 4.72
N GLY A 72 6.07 7.93 3.49
CA GLY A 72 5.22 7.88 2.30
C GLY A 72 5.15 9.17 1.49
N VAL A 73 5.91 10.22 1.87
CA VAL A 73 5.93 11.51 1.15
C VAL A 73 6.38 11.35 -0.29
N LEU A 74 7.40 10.53 -0.55
CA LEU A 74 7.91 10.34 -1.92
C LEU A 74 6.90 9.60 -2.79
N ALA A 75 6.24 8.57 -2.25
CA ALA A 75 5.20 7.84 -2.95
C ALA A 75 3.97 8.71 -3.26
N ALA A 76 3.63 9.68 -2.39
CA ALA A 76 2.58 10.64 -2.66
C ALA A 76 2.93 11.52 -3.87
N LEU A 77 4.14 12.10 -3.90
CA LEU A 77 4.60 12.90 -5.03
C LEU A 77 4.66 12.11 -6.35
N ALA A 78 5.10 10.84 -6.31
CA ALA A 78 5.12 9.98 -7.49
C ALA A 78 3.71 9.69 -8.05
N ARG A 79 2.69 9.57 -7.19
CA ARG A 79 1.30 9.38 -7.61
C ARG A 79 0.71 10.63 -8.27
N HIS A 80 1.08 11.82 -7.78
CA HIS A 80 0.62 13.09 -8.35
C HIS A 80 1.36 13.48 -9.64
N ALA A 81 2.58 12.97 -9.86
CA ALA A 81 3.40 13.29 -11.02
C ALA A 81 3.10 12.45 -12.29
N SER A 82 2.42 11.31 -12.17
CA SER A 82 2.10 10.45 -13.32
C SER A 82 0.62 10.57 -13.72
N PRO A 83 0.29 11.18 -14.87
CA PRO A 83 -0.90 10.79 -15.61
C PRO A 83 -0.67 9.38 -16.19
N ALA A 84 -1.64 8.49 -16.01
CA ALA A 84 -1.55 7.05 -16.28
C ALA A 84 -0.98 6.71 -17.68
N ALA A 85 0.05 5.85 -17.72
CA ALA A 85 0.49 5.11 -18.91
C ALA A 85 1.16 3.77 -18.49
N PRO A 86 0.99 2.68 -19.27
CA PRO A 86 1.36 1.32 -18.85
C PRO A 86 2.87 1.03 -18.98
N PRO A 87 3.42 0.06 -18.21
CA PRO A 87 4.83 -0.31 -18.31
C PRO A 87 5.06 -1.22 -19.53
N GLY A 88 5.50 -0.62 -20.65
CA GLY A 88 6.19 -1.31 -21.74
C GLY A 88 7.67 -1.49 -21.42
N GLY A 89 8.16 -2.72 -21.55
CA GLY A 89 9.48 -3.15 -21.08
C GLY A 89 10.68 -2.56 -21.83
N ALA A 90 11.80 -2.46 -21.12
CA ALA A 90 13.18 -2.48 -21.60
C ALA A 90 14.09 -2.49 -20.35
N ASP A 91 15.17 -3.23 -20.22
CA ASP A 91 15.71 -4.39 -20.92
C ASP A 91 16.81 -4.92 -19.97
N ARG A 92 16.97 -6.24 -19.90
CA ARG A 92 18.10 -6.87 -19.20
C ARG A 92 19.25 -6.96 -20.20
N ALA A 93 20.26 -6.10 -20.05
CA ALA A 93 21.60 -6.31 -20.60
C ALA A 93 22.56 -5.32 -19.90
N ALA A 94 23.84 -5.57 -19.67
CA ALA A 94 24.70 -6.74 -19.65
C ALA A 94 26.10 -6.17 -19.31
N SER A 95 27.00 -7.04 -18.81
CA SER A 95 28.47 -6.86 -18.82
C SER A 95 29.05 -5.83 -17.83
N GLY A 96 30.15 -6.06 -17.11
CA GLY A 96 31.15 -7.12 -17.18
C GLY A 96 32.52 -6.52 -16.79
N ARG A 97 33.14 -7.12 -15.75
CA ARG A 97 34.59 -7.32 -15.55
C ARG A 97 35.60 -6.15 -15.63
N THR A 98 36.23 -5.87 -14.46
CA THR A 98 37.70 -5.72 -14.15
C THR A 98 38.51 -4.59 -14.86
N ARG A 99 39.51 -3.89 -14.30
CA ARG A 99 40.53 -4.14 -13.24
C ARG A 99 41.35 -2.81 -12.97
N PRO A 100 42.56 -2.78 -12.36
CA PRO A 100 42.89 -2.43 -10.96
C PRO A 100 43.76 -1.13 -10.81
N GLY A 101 44.15 -0.76 -9.56
CA GLY A 101 45.35 0.06 -9.34
C GLY A 101 45.48 0.75 -7.96
N HIS A 102 46.43 0.23 -7.15
CA HIS A 102 47.43 0.87 -6.25
C HIS A 102 47.01 2.02 -5.29
N ALA A 103 47.10 1.86 -3.95
CA ALA A 103 48.25 2.09 -3.03
C ALA A 103 48.63 3.59 -2.96
N GLU A 104 48.79 4.32 -1.84
CA GLU A 104 49.29 4.08 -0.47
C GLU A 104 48.62 5.13 0.47
N GLY A 105 48.48 4.95 1.80
CA GLY A 105 49.52 5.15 2.81
C GLY A 105 49.09 6.26 3.79
N GLY A 106 49.07 6.00 5.10
CA GLY A 106 48.77 7.03 6.11
C GLY A 106 48.34 6.49 7.47
N THR A 107 49.27 6.40 8.40
CA THR A 107 49.13 5.93 9.78
C THR A 107 48.54 7.01 10.70
N ALA A 108 47.54 6.66 11.53
CA ALA A 108 47.22 7.41 12.77
C ALA A 108 46.33 6.60 13.73
N ARG A 109 46.98 6.07 14.77
CA ARG A 109 46.54 5.89 16.18
C ARG A 109 45.07 5.57 16.50
N ASP A 110 44.88 4.32 16.91
CA ASP A 110 44.37 3.88 18.23
C ASP A 110 43.13 4.56 18.85
N ARG A 111 42.00 3.85 18.74
CA ARG A 111 40.99 3.69 19.81
C ARG A 111 40.14 2.45 19.48
N PRO A 112 40.00 1.44 20.34
CA PRO A 112 39.06 0.36 20.10
C PRO A 112 37.65 0.94 20.26
N LEU A 113 37.00 1.22 19.13
CA LEU A 113 35.56 1.41 19.08
C LEU A 113 34.96 0.05 19.46
N ARG A 114 34.42 -0.06 20.68
CA ARG A 114 33.54 -1.17 21.02
C ARG A 114 32.54 -1.31 19.87
N PRO A 115 32.37 -2.48 19.23
CA PRO A 115 31.28 -2.62 18.29
C PRO A 115 30.02 -2.30 19.07
N GLY A 116 29.42 -1.15 18.75
CA GLY A 116 28.04 -0.91 19.11
C GLY A 116 27.31 -2.09 18.54
N VAL A 117 26.76 -2.93 19.43
CA VAL A 117 25.73 -3.87 19.04
C VAL A 117 24.60 -2.95 18.60
N GLU A 118 24.63 -2.51 17.33
CA GLU A 118 23.42 -2.06 16.64
C GLU A 118 22.45 -3.18 16.94
N ALA A 119 21.43 -2.86 17.72
CA ALA A 119 20.32 -3.75 17.94
C ALA A 119 19.77 -4.03 16.54
N VAL A 120 20.21 -5.13 15.94
CA VAL A 120 19.59 -5.73 14.78
C VAL A 120 18.20 -6.05 15.29
N LEU A 121 17.25 -5.13 15.02
CA LEU A 121 15.83 -5.41 15.17
C LEU A 121 15.63 -6.76 14.51
N PRO A 122 15.07 -7.77 15.21
CA PRO A 122 14.93 -9.10 14.65
C PRO A 122 14.23 -8.94 13.31
N THR A 123 14.96 -9.21 12.22
CA THR A 123 14.38 -9.23 10.88
C THR A 123 13.25 -10.21 10.94
N SER A 124 12.01 -9.72 10.87
CA SER A 124 10.81 -10.54 10.93
C SER A 124 11.00 -11.73 10.00
N VAL A 125 10.99 -12.94 10.56
CA VAL A 125 11.04 -14.17 9.76
C VAL A 125 9.96 -14.03 8.68
N PRO A 126 10.30 -14.16 7.39
CA PRO A 126 9.31 -14.05 6.34
C PRO A 126 8.19 -15.06 6.58
N LEU A 127 6.94 -14.61 6.50
CA LEU A 127 5.79 -15.50 6.66
C LEU A 127 5.84 -16.63 5.61
N PRO A 128 5.36 -17.84 5.95
CA PRO A 128 5.10 -18.88 4.96
C PRO A 128 4.26 -18.32 3.80
N PRO A 129 4.50 -18.75 2.54
CA PRO A 129 3.84 -18.16 1.38
C PRO A 129 2.30 -18.09 1.48
N GLY A 130 1.65 -19.14 2.02
CA GLY A 130 0.20 -19.16 2.23
C GLY A 130 -0.31 -18.16 3.27
N LEU A 131 0.44 -17.94 4.35
CA LEU A 131 0.11 -16.91 5.34
C LEU A 131 0.37 -15.51 4.78
N ALA A 132 1.46 -15.32 4.04
CA ALA A 132 1.78 -14.06 3.39
C ALA A 132 0.71 -13.66 2.36
N SER A 133 0.26 -14.61 1.52
CA SER A 133 -0.80 -14.37 0.54
C SER A 133 -2.17 -14.14 1.20
N GLY A 134 -2.49 -14.89 2.27
CA GLY A 134 -3.68 -14.66 3.10
C GLY A 134 -3.76 -13.25 3.66
N VAL A 135 -2.67 -12.76 4.25
CA VAL A 135 -2.58 -11.40 4.79
C VAL A 135 -2.67 -10.35 3.68
N ALA A 136 -1.92 -10.53 2.58
CA ALA A 136 -1.95 -9.63 1.44
C ALA A 136 -3.37 -9.51 0.86
N PHE A 137 -4.07 -10.63 0.72
CA PHE A 137 -5.44 -10.66 0.23
C PHE A 137 -6.43 -9.98 1.17
N MET A 138 -6.32 -10.20 2.49
CA MET A 138 -7.13 -9.50 3.49
C MET A 138 -6.96 -7.97 3.42
N LEU A 139 -5.72 -7.49 3.28
CA LEU A 139 -5.43 -6.06 3.15
C LEU A 139 -5.96 -5.50 1.83
N ALA A 140 -5.88 -6.26 0.74
CA ALA A 140 -6.44 -5.86 -0.55
C ALA A 140 -7.97 -5.77 -0.52
N LEU A 141 -8.66 -6.68 0.19
CA LEU A 141 -10.11 -6.60 0.44
C LEU A 141 -10.48 -5.31 1.18
N ASP A 142 -9.75 -5.00 2.27
CA ASP A 142 -10.00 -3.78 3.07
C ASP A 142 -9.75 -2.50 2.27
N ALA A 143 -8.63 -2.42 1.56
CA ALA A 143 -8.29 -1.29 0.70
C ALA A 143 -9.34 -1.09 -0.42
N THR A 144 -9.79 -2.18 -1.04
CA THR A 144 -10.85 -2.16 -2.05
C THR A 144 -12.18 -1.68 -1.45
N HIS A 145 -12.60 -2.22 -0.30
CA HIS A 145 -13.84 -1.81 0.36
C HIS A 145 -13.83 -0.33 0.72
N GLY A 146 -12.72 0.17 1.27
CA GLY A 146 -12.53 1.60 1.55
C GLY A 146 -12.57 2.46 0.28
N ALA A 147 -11.99 2.00 -0.82
CA ALA A 147 -12.05 2.69 -2.12
C ALA A 147 -13.48 2.73 -2.69
N LEU A 148 -14.20 1.60 -2.64
CA LEU A 148 -15.59 1.52 -3.06
C LEU A 148 -16.49 2.46 -2.24
N ARG A 149 -16.28 2.55 -0.93
CA ARG A 149 -17.01 3.51 -0.07
C ARG A 149 -16.78 4.97 -0.49
N ARG A 150 -15.57 5.33 -0.90
CA ARG A 150 -15.28 6.67 -1.44
C ARG A 150 -16.00 6.91 -2.76
N VAL A 151 -16.05 5.92 -3.65
CA VAL A 151 -16.82 6.01 -4.91
C VAL A 151 -18.32 6.19 -4.64
N ALA A 152 -18.88 5.44 -3.68
CA ALA A 152 -20.29 5.54 -3.33
C ALA A 152 -20.67 6.88 -2.68
N SER A 153 -19.72 7.53 -2.00
CA SER A 153 -19.92 8.84 -1.36
C SER A 153 -19.70 10.01 -2.32
N ALA A 154 -19.08 9.77 -3.48
CA ALA A 154 -18.75 10.80 -4.44
C ALA A 154 -19.96 11.10 -5.35
N ASP A 155 -20.16 12.39 -5.62
CA ASP A 155 -21.13 12.84 -6.61
C ASP A 155 -20.53 12.70 -8.02
N LEU A 156 -20.64 11.48 -8.56
CA LEU A 156 -20.11 11.10 -9.87
C LEU A 156 -21.25 10.79 -10.84
N PRO A 157 -21.13 11.20 -12.11
CA PRO A 157 -21.96 10.68 -13.19
C PRO A 157 -21.92 9.14 -13.26
N PRO A 158 -23.01 8.47 -13.70
CA PRO A 158 -23.09 7.00 -13.70
C PRO A 158 -21.93 6.29 -14.40
N GLU A 159 -21.47 6.79 -15.54
CA GLU A 159 -20.34 6.26 -16.30
C GLU A 159 -19.02 6.35 -15.52
N HIS A 160 -18.76 7.50 -14.89
CA HIS A 160 -17.55 7.71 -14.09
C HIS A 160 -17.58 6.90 -12.79
N ARG A 161 -18.76 6.71 -12.19
CA ARG A 161 -18.96 5.85 -11.03
C ARG A 161 -18.66 4.39 -11.36
N TYR A 162 -19.16 3.91 -12.50
CA TYR A 162 -18.90 2.56 -12.99
C TYR A 162 -17.40 2.29 -13.13
N ASP A 163 -16.70 3.18 -13.83
CA ASP A 163 -15.27 3.04 -14.07
C ASP A 163 -14.45 3.16 -12.78
N ALA A 164 -14.80 4.10 -11.90
CA ALA A 164 -14.13 4.28 -10.62
C ALA A 164 -14.29 3.04 -9.71
N ALA A 165 -15.47 2.44 -9.68
CA ALA A 165 -15.72 1.21 -8.93
C ALA A 165 -14.90 0.03 -9.46
N ASN A 166 -14.70 -0.09 -10.77
CA ASN A 166 -13.84 -1.13 -11.34
C ASN A 166 -12.35 -0.87 -11.05
N ARG A 167 -11.89 0.37 -11.20
CA ARG A 167 -10.50 0.75 -10.88
C ARG A 167 -10.12 0.45 -9.44
N ALA A 168 -11.05 0.65 -8.50
CA ALA A 168 -10.83 0.38 -7.08
C ALA A 168 -10.27 -1.04 -6.79
N LEU A 169 -10.74 -2.07 -7.52
CA LEU A 169 -10.26 -3.44 -7.33
C LEU A 169 -8.84 -3.63 -7.88
N HIS A 170 -8.53 -3.00 -9.01
CA HIS A 170 -7.21 -3.08 -9.65
C HIS A 170 -6.16 -2.28 -8.85
N ASP A 171 -6.49 -1.07 -8.43
CA ASP A 171 -5.58 -0.18 -7.71
C ASP A 171 -5.21 -0.75 -6.33
N ALA A 172 -6.13 -1.50 -5.71
CA ALA A 172 -5.90 -2.24 -4.47
C ALA A 172 -5.21 -3.61 -4.70
N ALA A 173 -4.85 -3.95 -5.94
CA ALA A 173 -4.26 -5.22 -6.35
C ALA A 173 -5.07 -6.47 -5.92
N LEU A 174 -6.40 -6.35 -5.79
CA LEU A 174 -7.26 -7.41 -5.25
C LEU A 174 -7.16 -8.71 -6.05
N TYR A 175 -7.19 -8.62 -7.38
CA TYR A 175 -7.07 -9.80 -8.24
C TYR A 175 -5.72 -10.47 -8.13
N VAL A 176 -4.63 -9.71 -8.06
CA VAL A 176 -3.27 -10.27 -7.92
C VAL A 176 -3.13 -11.00 -6.58
N ALA A 177 -3.62 -10.40 -5.50
CA ALA A 177 -3.60 -11.03 -4.19
C ALA A 177 -4.49 -12.27 -4.14
N ARG A 178 -5.63 -12.28 -4.85
CA ARG A 178 -6.50 -13.45 -5.01
C ARG A 178 -5.77 -14.61 -5.67
N GLU A 179 -5.09 -14.38 -6.79
CA GLU A 179 -4.35 -15.45 -7.47
C GLU A 179 -3.24 -16.03 -6.57
N GLN A 180 -2.55 -15.18 -5.81
CA GLN A 180 -1.55 -15.66 -4.84
C GLN A 180 -2.18 -16.51 -3.74
N LEU A 181 -3.35 -16.10 -3.22
CA LEU A 181 -4.10 -16.86 -2.22
C LEU A 181 -4.46 -18.26 -2.75
N LEU A 182 -5.08 -18.32 -3.93
CA LEU A 182 -5.55 -19.55 -4.56
C LEU A 182 -4.42 -20.57 -4.76
N VAL A 183 -3.20 -20.10 -5.04
CA VAL A 183 -2.05 -20.96 -5.32
C VAL A 183 -1.35 -21.44 -4.05
N SER A 184 -1.35 -20.66 -2.96
CA SER A 184 -0.42 -20.87 -1.85
C SER A 184 -1.06 -21.07 -0.47
N ALA A 185 -2.31 -20.66 -0.29
CA ALA A 185 -3.00 -20.79 1.00
C ALA A 185 -3.68 -22.16 1.17
N THR A 186 -4.02 -22.50 2.40
CA THR A 186 -4.73 -23.74 2.72
C THR A 186 -6.18 -23.69 2.24
N VAL A 187 -6.80 -24.86 2.01
CA VAL A 187 -8.18 -24.97 1.52
C VAL A 187 -9.20 -24.18 2.37
N PRO A 188 -9.16 -24.21 3.72
CA PRO A 188 -10.08 -23.41 4.53
C PRO A 188 -9.91 -21.90 4.30
N VAL A 189 -8.67 -21.42 4.21
CA VAL A 189 -8.34 -20.01 3.99
C VAL A 189 -8.76 -19.57 2.58
N VAL A 190 -8.52 -20.40 1.56
CA VAL A 190 -8.97 -20.17 0.19
C VAL A 190 -10.50 -20.08 0.11
N THR A 191 -11.20 -21.03 0.73
CA THR A 191 -12.67 -21.10 0.67
C THR A 191 -13.31 -19.88 1.33
N ALA A 192 -12.84 -19.50 2.52
CA ALA A 192 -13.35 -18.32 3.22
C ALA A 192 -12.96 -17.00 2.50
N GLY A 193 -11.74 -16.92 1.95
CA GLY A 193 -11.28 -15.77 1.18
C GLY A 193 -12.10 -15.57 -0.10
N GLU A 194 -12.39 -16.64 -0.84
CA GLU A 194 -13.21 -16.56 -2.05
C GLU A 194 -14.66 -16.16 -1.75
N ALA A 195 -15.22 -16.62 -0.63
CA ALA A 195 -16.53 -16.15 -0.17
C ALA A 195 -16.50 -14.62 0.08
N ALA A 196 -15.49 -14.12 0.79
CA ALA A 196 -15.33 -12.67 1.04
C ALA A 196 -15.13 -11.88 -0.26
N PHE A 197 -14.38 -12.41 -1.22
CA PHE A 197 -14.20 -11.83 -2.56
C PHE A 197 -15.54 -11.62 -3.27
N LEU A 198 -16.34 -12.68 -3.37
CA LEU A 198 -17.63 -12.65 -4.07
C LEU A 198 -18.61 -11.67 -3.40
N ARG A 199 -18.60 -11.58 -2.06
CA ARG A 199 -19.42 -10.58 -1.35
C ARG A 199 -18.94 -9.15 -1.58
N LEU A 200 -17.63 -8.92 -1.68
CA LEU A 200 -17.11 -7.60 -2.01
C LEU A 200 -17.44 -7.19 -3.45
N VAL A 201 -17.45 -8.14 -4.38
CA VAL A 201 -17.92 -7.92 -5.76
C VAL A 201 -19.39 -7.52 -5.78
N ALA A 202 -20.24 -8.11 -4.93
CA ALA A 202 -21.64 -7.69 -4.79
C ALA A 202 -21.77 -6.23 -4.31
N ILE A 203 -20.91 -5.78 -3.39
CA ILE A 203 -20.85 -4.36 -2.98
C ILE A 203 -20.47 -3.47 -4.17
N ARG A 204 -19.42 -3.85 -4.92
CA ARG A 204 -19.01 -3.09 -6.12
C ARG A 204 -20.16 -2.97 -7.10
N ASP A 205 -20.88 -4.07 -7.36
CA ASP A 205 -21.97 -4.10 -8.33
C ASP A 205 -23.15 -3.24 -7.87
N ALA A 206 -23.50 -3.27 -6.59
CA ALA A 206 -24.50 -2.35 -6.02
C ALA A 206 -24.10 -0.87 -6.20
N ILE A 207 -22.83 -0.52 -5.97
CA ILE A 207 -22.33 0.84 -6.17
C ILE A 207 -22.34 1.22 -7.65
N ARG A 208 -21.97 0.31 -8.56
CA ARG A 208 -22.04 0.53 -10.01
C ARG A 208 -23.46 0.84 -10.47
N THR A 209 -24.47 0.25 -9.85
CA THR A 209 -25.89 0.54 -10.12
C THR A 209 -26.42 1.76 -9.36
N GLY A 210 -25.56 2.46 -8.61
CA GLY A 210 -25.90 3.73 -7.95
C GLY A 210 -26.35 3.62 -6.50
N ALA A 211 -26.14 2.48 -5.83
CA ALA A 211 -26.42 2.36 -4.40
C ALA A 211 -25.62 3.38 -3.59
N VAL A 212 -26.31 4.09 -2.69
CA VAL A 212 -25.71 5.03 -1.74
C VAL A 212 -25.43 4.33 -0.41
N LEU A 213 -24.47 4.83 0.36
CA LEU A 213 -24.01 4.16 1.58
C LEU A 213 -25.10 3.93 2.63
N ALA A 214 -26.05 4.86 2.79
CA ALA A 214 -27.19 4.74 3.71
C ALA A 214 -28.38 3.99 3.09
N GLY A 215 -28.25 3.52 1.85
CA GLY A 215 -29.33 2.90 1.10
C GLY A 215 -29.50 1.41 1.43
N PRO A 216 -30.74 0.89 1.36
CA PRO A 216 -31.00 -0.52 1.63
C PRO A 216 -30.25 -1.47 0.69
N GLU A 217 -30.01 -1.06 -0.57
CA GLU A 217 -29.26 -1.85 -1.55
C GLU A 217 -27.79 -2.03 -1.14
N TYR A 218 -27.16 -0.98 -0.59
CA TYR A 218 -25.79 -1.09 -0.07
C TYR A 218 -25.76 -1.99 1.15
N HIS A 219 -26.71 -1.84 2.07
CA HIS A 219 -26.79 -2.62 3.31
C HIS A 219 -27.05 -4.11 3.04
N ALA A 220 -27.88 -4.43 2.05
CA ALA A 220 -28.12 -5.80 1.60
C ALA A 220 -26.83 -6.49 1.12
N ALA A 221 -25.92 -5.75 0.47
CA ALA A 221 -24.62 -6.27 0.04
C ALA A 221 -23.56 -6.24 1.16
N TYR A 222 -23.58 -5.22 2.03
CA TYR A 222 -22.58 -4.99 3.07
C TYR A 222 -22.56 -6.05 4.17
N HIS A 223 -23.73 -6.37 4.75
CA HIS A 223 -23.77 -7.27 5.91
C HIS A 223 -23.24 -8.69 5.60
N PRO A 224 -23.60 -9.33 4.47
CA PRO A 224 -22.99 -10.61 4.08
C PRO A 224 -21.47 -10.52 3.84
N PHE A 225 -20.98 -9.37 3.36
CA PHE A 225 -19.54 -9.15 3.22
C PHE A 225 -18.84 -9.04 4.57
N ALA A 226 -19.41 -8.29 5.53
CA ALA A 226 -18.87 -8.16 6.87
C ALA A 226 -18.73 -9.54 7.54
N GLU A 227 -19.78 -10.37 7.43
CA GLU A 227 -19.77 -11.74 7.94
C GLU A 227 -18.69 -12.60 7.26
N SER A 228 -18.63 -12.59 5.94
CA SER A 228 -17.64 -13.39 5.17
C SER A 228 -16.20 -12.95 5.45
N LEU A 229 -15.98 -11.65 5.66
CA LEU A 229 -14.67 -11.09 5.99
C LEU A 229 -14.20 -11.55 7.37
N TRP A 230 -15.09 -11.61 8.37
CA TRP A 230 -14.76 -12.18 9.68
C TRP A 230 -14.49 -13.68 9.62
N THR A 231 -15.29 -14.44 8.87
CA THR A 231 -15.02 -15.87 8.63
C THR A 231 -13.64 -16.08 8.01
N PHE A 232 -13.27 -15.26 7.03
CA PHE A 232 -11.93 -15.29 6.43
C PHE A 232 -10.81 -14.95 7.44
N ARG A 233 -11.00 -13.92 8.26
CA ARG A 233 -10.06 -13.57 9.34
C ARG A 233 -9.88 -14.72 10.33
N MET A 234 -10.94 -15.44 10.67
CA MET A 234 -10.88 -16.57 11.59
C MET A 234 -10.13 -17.76 10.99
N ALA A 235 -10.38 -18.08 9.71
CA ALA A 235 -9.61 -19.10 9.00
C ALA A 235 -8.11 -18.76 8.96
N LEU A 236 -7.77 -17.50 8.65
CA LEU A 236 -6.38 -17.04 8.64
C LEU A 236 -5.77 -17.07 10.05
N ARG A 237 -6.52 -16.69 11.07
CA ARG A 237 -6.10 -16.73 12.48
C ARG A 237 -5.77 -18.15 12.93
N GLN A 238 -6.58 -19.14 12.55
CA GLN A 238 -6.31 -20.55 12.81
C GLN A 238 -5.04 -21.03 12.11
N GLU A 239 -4.79 -20.57 10.87
CA GLU A 239 -3.54 -20.88 10.14
C GLU A 239 -2.30 -20.28 10.85
N PHE A 240 -2.46 -19.16 11.56
CA PHE A 240 -1.43 -18.62 12.46
C PHE A 240 -1.28 -19.39 13.78
N GLY A 241 -1.99 -20.52 13.95
CA GLY A 241 -2.00 -21.32 15.17
C GLY A 241 -2.70 -20.64 16.35
N GLN A 242 -3.54 -19.64 16.08
CA GLN A 242 -4.27 -18.88 17.10
C GLN A 242 -5.70 -19.39 17.23
N GLU A 243 -6.24 -19.38 18.45
CA GLU A 243 -7.65 -19.71 18.69
C GLU A 243 -8.58 -18.70 18.00
N PRO A 244 -9.68 -19.14 17.36
CA PRO A 244 -10.68 -18.24 16.79
C PRO A 244 -11.26 -17.30 17.84
N VAL A 245 -11.51 -16.06 17.44
CA VAL A 245 -12.36 -15.13 18.22
C VAL A 245 -13.81 -15.44 17.86
N THR A 246 -14.70 -15.49 18.84
CA THR A 246 -16.16 -15.65 18.63
C THR A 246 -16.85 -14.29 18.74
N PRO A 247 -18.06 -14.10 18.16
CA PRO A 247 -18.80 -12.84 18.27
C PRO A 247 -19.00 -12.40 19.73
N ALA A 248 -19.33 -13.37 20.59
CA ALA A 248 -19.58 -13.13 22.01
C ALA A 248 -18.36 -12.57 22.76
N LEU A 249 -17.13 -12.92 22.36
CA LEU A 249 -15.91 -12.36 22.98
C LEU A 249 -15.73 -10.87 22.71
N LEU A 250 -16.44 -10.32 21.72
CA LEU A 250 -16.40 -8.91 21.34
C LEU A 250 -17.75 -8.20 21.56
N ASP A 251 -18.60 -8.76 22.43
CA ASP A 251 -19.96 -8.26 22.71
C ASP A 251 -20.81 -8.10 21.44
N ARG A 252 -20.75 -9.11 20.55
CA ARG A 252 -21.48 -9.16 19.28
C ARG A 252 -22.42 -10.36 19.21
N ILE A 253 -23.53 -10.20 18.49
CA ILE A 253 -24.47 -11.31 18.22
C ILE A 253 -23.89 -12.20 17.12
N ASP A 254 -23.48 -11.58 16.02
CA ASP A 254 -22.86 -12.25 14.88
C ASP A 254 -21.80 -11.36 14.23
N TRP A 255 -21.27 -11.79 13.08
CA TRP A 255 -20.26 -11.04 12.33
C TRP A 255 -20.81 -10.08 11.29
N SER A 256 -22.12 -10.07 11.08
CA SER A 256 -22.77 -9.26 10.06
C SER A 256 -22.80 -7.76 10.40
N ASP A 257 -22.62 -7.41 11.68
CA ASP A 257 -22.77 -6.05 12.21
C ASP A 257 -24.18 -5.45 12.02
N ARG A 258 -25.20 -6.27 11.72
CA ARG A 258 -26.59 -5.80 11.53
C ARG A 258 -27.16 -5.17 12.79
N GLU A 259 -26.88 -5.75 13.96
CA GLU A 259 -27.42 -5.32 15.25
C GLU A 259 -26.89 -3.94 15.67
N ARG A 260 -25.66 -3.59 15.26
CA ARG A 260 -25.03 -2.29 15.54
C ARG A 260 -25.22 -1.27 14.40
N CYS A 261 -25.85 -1.67 13.31
CA CYS A 261 -26.05 -0.80 12.15
C CYS A 261 -27.14 0.23 12.45
N ALA A 262 -26.84 1.52 12.25
CA ALA A 262 -27.80 2.59 12.52
C ALA A 262 -29.11 2.44 11.72
N ASP A 263 -29.02 1.93 10.49
CA ASP A 263 -30.18 1.80 9.59
C ASP A 263 -30.84 0.41 9.63
N CYS A 264 -30.17 -0.61 10.20
CA CYS A 264 -30.69 -2.00 10.22
C CYS A 264 -30.93 -2.57 11.63
N GLY A 265 -30.32 -2.01 12.67
CA GLY A 265 -30.37 -2.54 14.04
C GLY A 265 -31.77 -2.48 14.67
N ALA A 266 -32.63 -1.58 14.20
CA ALA A 266 -34.01 -1.44 14.68
C ALA A 266 -34.96 -2.55 14.17
N VAL A 267 -34.55 -3.35 13.18
CA VAL A 267 -35.43 -4.33 12.50
C VAL A 267 -35.41 -5.71 13.16
N VAL A 268 -34.50 -5.95 14.12
CA VAL A 268 -34.29 -7.29 14.74
C VAL A 268 -35.11 -7.50 16.03
N SER A 269 -36.02 -6.58 16.37
CA SER A 269 -36.94 -6.74 17.50
C SER A 269 -38.36 -7.10 17.02
N HIS A 270 -38.59 -8.36 16.62
CA HIS A 270 -39.91 -9.00 16.61
C HIS A 270 -39.81 -10.52 16.61
#